data_AF-A0A7W6X688-F1
#
_entry.id   AF-A0A7W6X688-F1
#
_cell.length_a   1.000
_cell.length_b   1.000
_cell.length_c   1.000
_cell.angle_alpha   90.00
_cell.angle_beta   90.00
_cell.angle_gamma   90.00
#
_symmetry.space_group_name_H-M   'P 1'
#
loop_
_entity.id
_entity.type
_entity.pdbx_description
1 polymer ?
#
loop_
_entity_poly.entity_id
_entity_poly.type
_entity_poly.pdbx_seq_one_letter_code
_entity_poly.pdbx_strand_id
1 'polypeptide(L)'
;MFIIAQLSDLHVRSRGKLAYGHVDTNAMFQDAIDAVLMLDPRPDCIVVSGDLTDGGLAEEYGIVDAGFARLPMPVFVIPGNHDNREQLLRSLRPRHHYLPPDGFINFVVDDFPLRLVFLDSVEAGQGHGTFCATRQQWLRDALAAGGGKATLVIIHHPPFLVGADGMDELRLIGADPLDAIIKDHPEIERVLCGHYHRSITTRYAGTVGYVAPGTAHQVALDLRPGHANRFIMEPPGFALHCWQPDMGVSSHVVPIGNYGCSLEFVSDRQLRTDRGDGLSTLLARADTVVDEAAARLVAMQFSPLHTERKEGLDIVTEADLASEAIVVAGLKALTPDAGILAEESGASPGDHAARWIIDPLDGTINYARGLPWFSVTVAYEVGGETKLGLIDAPKIGLRARYLAGEGATIDGVPARVSSTRSLSDAVISVILTSHFTPEEVQRTARVIELLGKLVRGVRIVVSGAFETTMVASGRLDGFVSLKADIVSHAAAMPMVWAGGGKVTTLTGRPCRNDDLDKIASNGLIHDELLALLRQALQ
;
A
#
# COMPACT_ATOMS: atom_id res chain seq x y z
N MET A 1 -7.81 9.38 24.43
CA MET A 1 -7.39 9.98 23.16
C MET A 1 -8.53 9.78 22.17
N PHE A 2 -8.90 10.82 21.43
CA PHE A 2 -9.92 10.78 20.38
C PHE A 2 -9.26 11.17 19.06
N ILE A 3 -9.43 10.36 18.02
CA ILE A 3 -8.74 10.48 16.72
C ILE A 3 -9.76 10.72 15.61
N ILE A 4 -9.53 11.75 14.82
CA ILE A 4 -10.34 12.09 13.65
C ILE A 4 -9.45 12.10 12.43
N ALA A 5 -9.83 11.41 11.35
CA ALA A 5 -9.21 11.67 10.05
C ALA A 5 -10.07 12.67 9.27
N GLN A 6 -9.47 13.77 8.83
CA GLN A 6 -10.07 14.76 7.94
C GLN A 6 -9.59 14.50 6.51
N LEU A 7 -10.48 13.96 5.69
CA LEU A 7 -10.36 13.94 4.23
C LEU A 7 -10.92 15.23 3.67
N SER A 8 -10.42 15.67 2.51
CA SER A 8 -10.93 16.87 1.84
C SER A 8 -10.69 16.77 0.34
N ASP A 9 -11.52 17.45 -0.43
CA ASP A 9 -11.30 17.70 -1.85
C ASP A 9 -11.06 16.39 -2.62
N LEU A 10 -12.05 15.49 -2.52
CA LEU A 10 -12.01 14.16 -3.12
C LEU A 10 -12.11 14.22 -4.64
N HIS A 11 -12.89 15.18 -5.16
CA HIS A 11 -13.17 15.38 -6.59
C HIS A 11 -13.52 14.08 -7.32
N VAL A 12 -14.36 13.25 -6.70
CA VAL A 12 -14.81 12.00 -7.34
C VAL A 12 -15.56 12.33 -8.62
N ARG A 13 -15.24 11.58 -9.68
CA ARG A 13 -15.77 11.73 -11.04
C ARG A 13 -16.64 10.53 -11.43
N SER A 14 -17.50 10.71 -12.41
CA SER A 14 -18.18 9.59 -13.08
C SER A 14 -17.18 8.52 -13.57
N ARG A 15 -17.61 7.26 -13.64
CA ARG A 15 -16.72 6.15 -13.99
C ARG A 15 -16.06 6.36 -15.36
N GLY A 16 -14.74 6.19 -15.42
CA GLY A 16 -13.95 6.34 -16.65
C GLY A 16 -13.67 7.79 -17.05
N LYS A 17 -13.96 8.77 -16.18
CA LYS A 17 -13.57 10.17 -16.38
C LYS A 17 -12.40 10.53 -15.47
N LEU A 18 -11.43 11.23 -16.04
CA LEU A 18 -10.36 11.88 -15.29
C LEU A 18 -10.82 13.29 -14.87
N ALA A 19 -10.44 13.72 -13.67
CA ALA A 19 -10.53 15.13 -13.27
C ALA A 19 -9.50 15.93 -14.07
N TYR A 20 -9.94 17.09 -14.57
CA TYR A 20 -9.14 17.99 -15.43
C TYR A 20 -8.48 17.32 -16.64
N GLY A 21 -8.98 16.15 -17.07
CA GLY A 21 -8.39 15.38 -18.17
C GLY A 21 -7.06 14.68 -17.86
N HIS A 22 -6.57 14.74 -16.61
CA HIS A 22 -5.23 14.28 -16.24
C HIS A 22 -5.19 13.38 -15.00
N VAL A 23 -6.13 13.52 -14.06
CA VAL A 23 -6.03 12.91 -12.73
C VAL A 23 -7.13 11.87 -12.53
N ASP A 24 -6.76 10.64 -12.19
CA ASP A 24 -7.72 9.59 -11.80
C ASP A 24 -8.07 9.74 -10.32
N THR A 25 -8.89 10.75 -10.01
CA THR A 25 -9.32 11.04 -8.64
C THR A 25 -10.11 9.89 -8.01
N ASN A 26 -10.74 9.03 -8.82
CA ASN A 26 -11.46 7.87 -8.33
C ASN A 26 -10.51 6.81 -7.76
N ALA A 27 -9.42 6.50 -8.47
CA ALA A 27 -8.38 5.61 -7.96
C ALA A 27 -7.73 6.19 -6.71
N MET A 28 -7.34 7.46 -6.74
CA MET A 28 -6.70 8.13 -5.60
C MET A 28 -7.64 8.25 -4.39
N PHE A 29 -8.95 8.41 -4.61
CA PHE A 29 -9.95 8.33 -3.55
C PHE A 29 -9.99 6.93 -2.91
N GLN A 30 -9.91 5.85 -3.70
CA GLN A 30 -9.80 4.50 -3.13
C GLN A 30 -8.52 4.33 -2.33
N ASP A 31 -7.39 4.84 -2.82
CA ASP A 31 -6.11 4.82 -2.09
C ASP A 31 -6.21 5.58 -0.76
N ALA A 32 -6.96 6.70 -0.72
CA ALA A 32 -7.22 7.44 0.51
C ALA A 32 -8.06 6.63 1.51
N ILE A 33 -9.09 5.92 1.05
CA ILE A 33 -9.88 5.01 1.90
C ILE A 33 -9.00 3.87 2.44
N ASP A 34 -8.14 3.30 1.61
CA ASP A 34 -7.22 2.23 1.99
C ASP A 34 -6.20 2.72 3.01
N ALA A 35 -5.63 3.91 2.81
CA ALA A 35 -4.70 4.53 3.75
C ALA A 35 -5.33 4.75 5.13
N VAL A 36 -6.60 5.20 5.19
CA VAL A 36 -7.34 5.33 6.46
C VAL A 36 -7.54 3.96 7.14
N LEU A 37 -7.87 2.92 6.37
CA LEU A 37 -8.09 1.56 6.90
C LEU A 37 -6.81 0.91 7.46
N MET A 38 -5.64 1.35 6.98
CA MET A 38 -4.32 0.87 7.40
C MET A 38 -3.80 1.53 8.68
N LEU A 39 -4.44 2.59 9.18
CA LEU A 39 -4.02 3.24 10.42
C LEU A 39 -4.23 2.33 11.64
N ASP A 40 -3.22 2.30 12.52
CA ASP A 40 -3.28 1.67 13.84
C ASP A 40 -2.62 2.61 14.88
N PRO A 41 -3.38 3.18 15.85
CA PRO A 41 -4.82 2.99 16.05
C PRO A 41 -5.67 3.60 14.94
N ARG A 42 -6.84 2.99 14.69
CA ARG A 42 -7.82 3.51 13.73
C ARG A 42 -8.49 4.80 14.23
N PRO A 43 -8.90 5.72 13.34
CA PRO A 43 -9.71 6.88 13.71
C PRO A 43 -11.06 6.49 14.31
N ASP A 44 -11.53 7.27 15.28
CA ASP A 44 -12.85 7.12 15.90
C ASP A 44 -13.98 7.61 14.97
N CYS A 45 -13.70 8.62 14.14
CA CYS A 45 -14.58 9.07 13.08
C CYS A 45 -13.81 9.71 11.92
N ILE A 46 -14.50 9.88 10.79
CA ILE A 46 -13.99 10.58 9.60
C ILE A 46 -14.78 11.86 9.38
N VAL A 47 -14.07 12.93 9.04
CA VAL A 47 -14.64 14.18 8.56
C VAL A 47 -14.26 14.35 7.10
N VAL A 48 -15.21 14.76 6.26
CA VAL A 48 -14.96 15.14 4.87
C VAL A 48 -15.34 16.62 4.68
N SER A 49 -14.33 17.48 4.54
CA SER A 49 -14.48 18.93 4.55
C SER A 49 -14.78 19.55 3.18
N GLY A 50 -15.63 18.90 2.37
CA GLY A 50 -16.12 19.41 1.09
C GLY A 50 -15.41 18.89 -0.15
N ASP A 51 -15.94 19.30 -1.30
CA ASP A 51 -15.59 18.85 -2.65
C ASP A 51 -15.54 17.33 -2.76
N LEU A 52 -16.63 16.68 -2.32
CA LEU A 52 -16.81 15.23 -2.38
C LEU A 52 -16.79 14.75 -3.84
N THR A 53 -17.40 15.53 -4.71
CA THR A 53 -17.54 15.26 -6.14
C THR A 53 -16.99 16.44 -6.95
N ASP A 54 -16.64 16.22 -8.21
CA ASP A 54 -16.15 17.30 -9.06
C ASP A 54 -17.26 17.98 -9.88
N GLY A 55 -18.38 17.29 -10.12
CA GLY A 55 -19.50 17.78 -10.92
C GLY A 55 -20.85 17.80 -10.21
N GLY A 56 -20.93 17.42 -8.94
CA GLY A 56 -22.18 17.38 -8.19
C GLY A 56 -23.20 16.36 -8.73
N LEU A 57 -22.75 15.29 -9.39
CA LEU A 57 -23.61 14.33 -10.07
C LEU A 57 -24.03 13.16 -9.18
N ALA A 58 -25.23 12.62 -9.43
CA ALA A 58 -25.76 11.45 -8.71
C ALA A 58 -24.83 10.23 -8.76
N GLU A 59 -24.20 9.98 -9.92
CA GLU A 59 -23.25 8.88 -10.11
C GLU A 59 -22.00 9.07 -9.25
N GLU A 60 -21.49 10.30 -9.18
CA GLU A 60 -20.30 10.65 -8.40
C GLU A 60 -20.54 10.43 -6.90
N TYR A 61 -21.67 10.90 -6.37
CA TYR A 61 -22.06 10.62 -5.00
C TYR A 61 -22.26 9.13 -4.73
N GLY A 62 -22.74 8.35 -5.71
CA GLY A 62 -22.84 6.89 -5.59
C GLY A 62 -21.48 6.22 -5.38
N ILE A 63 -20.42 6.71 -6.04
CA ILE A 63 -19.04 6.23 -5.86
C ILE A 63 -18.49 6.65 -4.50
N VAL A 64 -18.72 7.91 -4.10
CA VAL A 64 -18.35 8.43 -2.77
C VAL A 64 -18.96 7.57 -1.66
N ASP A 65 -20.27 7.32 -1.73
CA ASP A 65 -21.02 6.57 -0.73
C ASP A 65 -20.64 5.07 -0.71
N ALA A 66 -20.18 4.52 -1.85
CA ALA A 66 -19.61 3.18 -1.90
C ALA A 66 -18.23 3.10 -1.20
N GLY A 67 -17.39 4.14 -1.37
CA GLY A 67 -16.12 4.26 -0.64
C GLY A 67 -16.33 4.38 0.86
N PHE A 68 -17.25 5.26 1.30
CA PHE A 68 -17.57 5.42 2.72
C PHE A 68 -18.11 4.16 3.37
N ALA A 69 -18.84 3.32 2.63
CA ALA A 69 -19.38 2.05 3.14
C ALA A 69 -18.31 1.05 3.59
N ARG A 70 -17.06 1.22 3.13
CA ARG A 70 -15.93 0.37 3.50
C ARG A 70 -15.36 0.71 4.88
N LEU A 71 -15.65 1.93 5.38
CA LEU A 71 -15.12 2.44 6.63
C LEU A 71 -15.98 1.93 7.81
N PRO A 72 -15.38 1.30 8.84
CA PRO A 72 -16.13 0.77 9.98
C PRO A 72 -16.54 1.84 11.00
N MET A 73 -16.03 3.06 10.86
CA MET A 73 -16.31 4.21 11.72
C MET A 73 -17.26 5.20 11.02
N PRO A 74 -17.98 6.07 11.77
CA PRO A 74 -18.88 7.05 11.17
C PRO A 74 -18.12 8.10 10.34
N VAL A 75 -18.75 8.53 9.24
CA VAL A 75 -18.23 9.53 8.29
C VAL A 75 -19.19 10.72 8.26
N PHE A 76 -18.68 11.92 8.54
CA PHE A 76 -19.44 13.16 8.56
C PHE A 76 -18.97 14.10 7.45
N VAL A 77 -19.92 14.61 6.65
CA VAL A 77 -19.58 15.38 5.44
C VAL A 77 -20.27 16.73 5.39
N ILE A 78 -19.58 17.71 4.82
CA ILE A 78 -20.14 18.99 4.36
C ILE A 78 -19.87 19.17 2.86
N PRO A 79 -20.64 19.99 2.14
CA PRO A 79 -20.39 20.25 0.73
C PRO A 79 -19.23 21.23 0.52
N GLY A 80 -18.55 21.12 -0.61
CA GLY A 80 -17.70 22.18 -1.16
C GLY A 80 -18.31 22.84 -2.41
N ASN A 81 -17.59 23.77 -3.05
CA ASN A 81 -18.11 24.52 -4.19
C ASN A 81 -18.35 23.67 -5.46
N HIS A 82 -17.71 22.50 -5.57
CA HIS A 82 -17.98 21.53 -6.65
C HIS A 82 -19.21 20.65 -6.38
N ASP A 83 -19.69 20.64 -5.13
CA ASP A 83 -20.86 19.85 -4.75
C ASP A 83 -22.19 20.56 -5.05
N ASN A 84 -23.21 19.76 -5.34
CA ASN A 84 -24.59 20.23 -5.40
C ASN A 84 -25.35 19.80 -4.13
N ARG A 85 -25.79 20.77 -3.32
CA ARG A 85 -26.48 20.51 -2.04
C ARG A 85 -27.66 19.55 -2.16
N GLU A 86 -28.58 19.83 -3.08
CA GLU A 86 -29.81 19.04 -3.23
C GLU A 86 -29.48 17.61 -3.65
N GLN A 87 -28.55 17.45 -4.59
CA GLN A 87 -28.12 16.15 -5.07
C GLN A 87 -27.32 15.38 -4.00
N LEU A 88 -26.47 16.05 -3.23
CA LEU A 88 -25.76 15.46 -2.08
C LEU A 88 -26.76 14.91 -1.07
N LEU A 89 -27.71 15.74 -0.61
CA LEU A 89 -28.74 15.32 0.34
C LEU A 89 -29.56 14.16 -0.22
N ARG A 90 -29.97 14.22 -1.49
CA ARG A 90 -30.72 13.14 -2.13
C ARG A 90 -29.96 11.83 -2.22
N SER A 91 -28.64 11.89 -2.44
CA SER A 91 -27.81 10.70 -2.67
C SER A 91 -27.34 10.07 -1.36
N LEU A 92 -26.94 10.88 -0.37
CA LEU A 92 -26.25 10.41 0.83
C LEU A 92 -27.18 10.23 2.04
N ARG A 93 -28.22 11.06 2.20
CA ARG A 93 -29.12 11.01 3.37
C ARG A 93 -29.78 9.64 3.66
N PRO A 94 -30.07 8.77 2.66
CA PRO A 94 -30.57 7.43 2.94
C PRO A 94 -29.67 6.59 3.85
N ARG A 95 -28.36 6.85 3.89
CA ARG A 95 -27.39 6.16 4.76
C ARG A 95 -26.77 7.07 5.82
N HIS A 96 -26.77 8.38 5.58
CA HIS A 96 -26.15 9.39 6.46
C HIS A 96 -27.24 10.25 7.12
N HIS A 97 -27.92 9.69 8.13
CA HIS A 97 -29.12 10.28 8.73
C HIS A 97 -28.89 11.57 9.54
N TYR A 98 -27.64 11.91 9.85
CA TYR A 98 -27.28 13.19 10.45
C TYR A 98 -27.47 14.38 9.50
N LEU A 99 -27.55 14.12 8.18
CA LEU A 99 -27.77 15.17 7.19
C LEU A 99 -29.19 15.74 7.30
N PRO A 100 -29.33 17.09 7.23
CA PRO A 100 -30.63 17.73 7.33
C PRO A 100 -31.54 17.37 6.13
N PRO A 101 -32.86 17.56 6.27
CA PRO A 101 -33.78 17.22 5.20
C PRO A 101 -33.67 18.09 3.95
N ASP A 102 -33.35 19.36 4.14
CA ASP A 102 -33.21 20.39 3.11
C ASP A 102 -32.34 21.55 3.63
N GLY A 103 -32.10 22.54 2.77
CA GLY A 103 -31.43 23.79 3.15
C GLY A 103 -29.92 23.67 3.28
N PHE A 104 -29.36 24.49 4.18
CA PHE A 104 -27.91 24.49 4.47
C PHE A 104 -27.54 23.22 5.25
N ILE A 105 -26.44 22.59 4.85
CA ILE A 105 -25.92 21.38 5.47
C ILE A 105 -25.13 21.74 6.73
N ASN A 106 -25.83 22.27 7.73
CA ASN A 106 -25.29 22.59 9.05
C ASN A 106 -25.79 21.57 10.07
N PHE A 107 -24.89 21.00 10.86
CA PHE A 107 -25.25 20.05 11.92
C PHE A 107 -24.16 19.97 13.00
N VAL A 108 -24.50 19.36 14.13
CA VAL A 108 -23.60 19.15 15.27
C VAL A 108 -23.53 17.67 15.59
N VAL A 109 -22.32 17.18 15.89
CA VAL A 109 -22.10 15.87 16.49
C VAL A 109 -21.49 16.09 17.89
N ASP A 110 -22.21 15.65 18.92
CA ASP A 110 -21.86 15.92 20.32
C ASP A 110 -21.71 14.65 21.18
N ASP A 111 -21.79 13.48 20.55
CA ASP A 111 -21.71 12.18 21.23
C ASP A 111 -20.28 11.77 21.61
N PHE A 112 -19.27 12.50 21.10
CA PHE A 112 -17.85 12.25 21.35
C PHE A 112 -17.29 13.14 22.47
N PRO A 113 -16.10 12.83 23.03
CA PRO A 113 -15.44 13.70 24.01
C PRO A 113 -15.12 15.11 23.47
N LEU A 114 -14.89 15.23 22.16
CA LEU A 114 -14.69 16.48 21.44
C LEU A 114 -15.93 16.76 20.57
N ARG A 115 -16.47 17.97 20.63
CA ARG A 115 -17.67 18.37 19.87
C ARG A 115 -17.31 18.78 18.45
N LEU A 116 -18.11 18.38 17.47
CA LEU A 116 -17.89 18.69 16.05
C LEU A 116 -19.05 19.53 15.51
N VAL A 117 -18.76 20.71 14.98
CA VAL A 117 -19.76 21.64 14.40
C VAL A 117 -19.47 21.79 12.91
N PHE A 118 -20.42 21.37 12.08
CA PHE A 118 -20.28 21.35 10.62
C PHE A 118 -21.05 22.51 10.00
N LEU A 119 -20.38 23.25 9.11
CA LEU A 119 -20.90 24.46 8.50
C LEU A 119 -20.81 24.41 6.97
N ASP A 120 -21.93 24.77 6.36
CA ASP A 120 -22.07 24.91 4.92
C ASP A 120 -21.76 26.34 4.47
N SER A 121 -20.67 26.47 3.71
CA SER A 121 -20.18 27.76 3.18
C SER A 121 -20.53 28.00 1.71
N VAL A 122 -21.13 27.04 1.02
CA VAL A 122 -21.23 27.06 -0.46
C VAL A 122 -22.08 28.23 -0.96
N GLU A 123 -21.62 28.96 -1.96
CA GLU A 123 -22.46 29.89 -2.72
C GLU A 123 -22.75 29.25 -4.08
N ALA A 124 -24.03 29.09 -4.43
CA ALA A 124 -24.40 28.28 -5.58
C ALA A 124 -23.83 28.87 -6.88
N GLY A 125 -23.02 28.07 -7.59
CA GLY A 125 -22.40 28.47 -8.86
C GLY A 125 -21.19 29.39 -8.72
N GLN A 126 -20.68 29.62 -7.50
CA GLN A 126 -19.46 30.38 -7.25
C GLN A 126 -18.34 29.45 -6.76
N GLY A 127 -17.10 29.78 -7.09
CA GLY A 127 -15.92 29.11 -6.54
C GLY A 127 -15.55 29.59 -5.14
N HIS A 128 -16.16 30.68 -4.66
CA HIS A 128 -15.94 31.23 -3.33
C HIS A 128 -17.09 30.88 -2.37
N GLY A 129 -16.83 30.97 -1.08
CA GLY A 129 -17.84 30.77 -0.04
C GLY A 129 -18.53 32.08 0.37
N THR A 130 -19.68 31.97 1.01
CA THR A 130 -20.35 33.07 1.73
C THR A 130 -20.88 32.59 3.07
N PHE A 131 -21.20 33.49 4.00
CA PHE A 131 -21.81 33.11 5.29
C PHE A 131 -22.90 34.10 5.70
N CYS A 132 -24.14 33.82 5.29
CA CYS A 132 -25.29 34.70 5.49
C CYS A 132 -25.79 34.73 6.95
N ALA A 133 -26.61 35.73 7.29
CA ALA A 133 -27.16 35.94 8.64
C ALA A 133 -27.87 34.70 9.22
N THR A 134 -28.56 33.90 8.38
CA THR A 134 -29.20 32.65 8.83
C THR A 134 -28.19 31.63 9.36
N ARG A 135 -27.06 31.45 8.65
CA ARG A 135 -26.00 30.52 9.06
C ARG A 135 -25.23 31.06 10.27
N GLN A 136 -25.05 32.38 10.34
CA GLN A 136 -24.48 33.05 11.52
C GLN A 136 -25.33 32.81 12.77
N GLN A 137 -26.65 33.01 12.68
CA GLN A 137 -27.55 32.78 13.82
C GLN A 137 -27.53 31.31 14.23
N TRP A 138 -27.60 30.39 13.26
CA TRP A 138 -27.52 28.95 13.53
C TRP A 138 -26.23 28.59 14.29
N LEU A 139 -25.08 29.14 13.88
CA LEU A 139 -23.81 28.86 14.56
C LEU A 139 -23.81 29.40 16.00
N ARG A 140 -24.34 30.60 16.24
CA ARG A 140 -24.45 31.16 17.61
C ARG A 140 -25.29 30.24 18.50
N ASP A 141 -26.43 29.78 18.00
CA ASP A 141 -27.32 28.88 18.75
C ASP A 141 -26.63 27.54 19.01
N ALA A 142 -25.93 26.99 18.00
CA ALA A 142 -25.17 25.77 18.13
C ALA A 142 -24.04 25.89 19.16
N LEU A 143 -23.24 26.96 19.14
CA LEU A 143 -22.15 27.13 20.10
C LEU A 143 -22.67 27.38 21.53
N ALA A 144 -23.72 28.19 21.69
CA ALA A 144 -24.37 28.41 22.98
C ALA A 144 -24.88 27.11 23.62
N ALA A 145 -25.43 26.19 22.81
CA ALA A 145 -25.89 24.88 23.28
C ALA A 145 -24.74 23.94 23.72
N GLY A 146 -23.51 24.16 23.27
CA GLY A 146 -22.36 23.30 23.56
C GLY A 146 -21.80 23.44 24.98
N GLY A 147 -22.20 24.46 25.74
CA GLY A 147 -21.84 24.62 27.15
C GLY A 147 -20.34 24.73 27.44
N GLY A 148 -19.55 25.24 26.48
CA GLY A 148 -18.09 25.39 26.62
C GLY A 148 -17.28 24.11 26.41
N LYS A 149 -17.89 23.02 25.92
CA LYS A 149 -17.17 21.79 25.55
C LYS A 149 -16.18 22.08 24.41
N ALA A 150 -14.98 21.50 24.50
CA ALA A 150 -13.97 21.61 23.46
C ALA A 150 -14.57 21.26 22.08
N THR A 151 -14.37 22.14 21.10
CA THR A 151 -15.11 22.11 19.83
C THR A 151 -14.17 22.24 18.64
N LEU A 152 -14.43 21.46 17.59
CA LEU A 152 -13.92 21.68 16.24
C LEU A 152 -15.03 22.27 15.37
N VAL A 153 -14.71 23.31 14.60
CA VAL A 153 -15.59 23.85 13.57
C VAL A 153 -15.06 23.40 12.22
N ILE A 154 -15.93 22.83 11.38
CA ILE A 154 -15.59 22.30 10.06
C ILE A 154 -16.34 23.10 9.00
N ILE A 155 -15.63 23.70 8.06
CA ILE A 155 -16.18 24.55 7.01
C ILE A 155 -15.31 24.46 5.75
N HIS A 156 -15.89 24.24 4.56
CA HIS A 156 -15.08 24.00 3.36
C HIS A 156 -14.17 25.19 2.99
N HIS A 157 -14.74 26.38 2.79
CA HIS A 157 -13.99 27.57 2.39
C HIS A 157 -13.26 28.20 3.59
N PRO A 158 -11.93 28.41 3.51
CA PRO A 158 -11.18 29.09 4.56
C PRO A 158 -11.72 30.51 4.84
N PRO A 159 -11.98 30.88 6.11
CA PRO A 159 -12.39 32.24 6.48
C PRO A 159 -11.21 33.21 6.72
N PHE A 160 -9.99 32.77 6.42
CA PHE A 160 -8.76 33.50 6.65
C PHE A 160 -7.91 33.56 5.38
N LEU A 161 -7.03 34.57 5.32
CA LEU A 161 -6.03 34.69 4.27
C LEU A 161 -4.84 33.78 4.54
N VAL A 162 -4.26 33.23 3.47
CA VAL A 162 -3.07 32.37 3.53
C VAL A 162 -1.88 32.94 2.76
N GLY A 163 -2.05 34.08 2.09
CA GLY A 163 -0.98 34.75 1.32
C GLY A 163 -0.74 34.15 -0.06
N ALA A 164 -1.72 33.40 -0.57
CA ALA A 164 -1.72 32.88 -1.94
C ALA A 164 -2.85 33.57 -2.71
N ASP A 165 -2.56 34.72 -3.32
CA ASP A 165 -3.54 35.66 -3.87
C ASP A 165 -4.67 34.98 -4.68
N GLY A 166 -4.33 34.07 -5.60
CA GLY A 166 -5.32 33.38 -6.42
C GLY A 166 -6.28 32.47 -5.63
N MET A 167 -5.83 31.89 -4.52
CA MET A 167 -6.68 31.10 -3.63
C MET A 167 -7.42 31.99 -2.63
N ASP A 168 -6.77 33.04 -2.14
CA ASP A 168 -7.35 34.02 -1.21
C ASP A 168 -8.57 34.72 -1.84
N GLU A 169 -8.62 34.90 -3.15
CA GLU A 169 -9.82 35.39 -3.88
C GLU A 169 -11.02 34.43 -3.81
N LEU A 170 -10.78 33.12 -3.65
CA LEU A 170 -11.80 32.06 -3.59
C LEU A 170 -12.18 31.68 -2.15
N ARG A 171 -11.67 32.38 -1.14
CA ARG A 171 -11.97 32.12 0.28
C ARG A 171 -13.46 32.32 0.64
N LEU A 172 -13.79 32.18 1.92
CA LEU A 172 -15.08 32.65 2.45
C LEU A 172 -15.15 34.20 2.43
N ILE A 173 -15.96 34.77 1.53
CA ILE A 173 -16.09 36.23 1.42
C ILE A 173 -16.98 36.79 2.55
N GLY A 174 -16.52 37.89 3.15
CA GLY A 174 -17.23 38.58 4.23
C GLY A 174 -17.19 37.81 5.55
N ALA A 175 -16.03 37.25 5.91
CA ALA A 175 -15.85 36.42 7.10
C ALA A 175 -15.93 37.17 8.44
N ASP A 176 -15.84 38.51 8.48
CA ASP A 176 -15.81 39.30 9.74
C ASP A 176 -16.88 38.90 10.79
N PRO A 177 -18.15 38.60 10.42
CA PRO A 177 -19.13 38.13 11.40
C PRO A 177 -18.84 36.73 11.94
N LEU A 178 -18.27 35.83 11.13
CA LEU A 178 -17.81 34.52 11.56
C LEU A 178 -16.61 34.67 12.49
N ASP A 179 -15.64 35.52 12.15
CA ASP A 179 -14.48 35.81 12.98
C ASP A 179 -14.89 36.28 14.38
N ALA A 180 -15.88 37.18 14.45
CA ALA A 180 -16.42 37.65 15.72
C ALA A 180 -17.06 36.51 16.53
N ILE A 181 -17.84 35.63 15.88
CA ILE A 181 -18.42 34.46 16.55
C ILE A 181 -17.32 33.55 17.09
N ILE A 182 -16.35 33.15 16.25
CA ILE A 182 -15.29 32.23 16.66
C ILE A 182 -14.47 32.82 17.83
N LYS A 183 -14.18 34.12 17.79
CA LYS A 183 -13.40 34.81 18.82
C LYS A 183 -14.08 34.84 20.19
N ASP A 184 -15.41 34.86 20.23
CA ASP A 184 -16.19 34.86 21.47
C ASP A 184 -16.29 33.46 22.11
N HIS A 185 -15.79 32.42 21.44
CA HIS A 185 -15.88 31.01 21.86
C HIS A 185 -14.48 30.38 22.01
N PRO A 186 -13.78 30.62 23.13
CA PRO A 186 -12.42 30.11 23.36
C PRO A 186 -12.33 28.58 23.49
N GLU A 187 -13.46 27.89 23.66
CA GLU A 187 -13.56 26.42 23.60
C GLU A 187 -13.33 25.84 22.20
N ILE A 188 -13.32 26.68 21.15
CA ILE A 188 -13.04 26.24 19.79
C ILE A 188 -11.53 25.98 19.64
N GLU A 189 -11.19 24.71 19.56
CA GLU A 189 -9.82 24.22 19.43
C GLU A 189 -9.24 24.54 18.05
N ARG A 190 -10.01 24.32 16.97
CA ARG A 190 -9.59 24.57 15.58
C ARG A 190 -10.78 24.88 14.68
N VAL A 191 -10.51 25.59 13.59
CA VAL A 191 -11.38 25.70 12.42
C VAL A 191 -10.73 24.93 11.26
N LEU A 192 -11.36 23.84 10.85
CA LEU A 192 -10.87 22.89 9.85
C LEU A 192 -11.53 23.16 8.49
N CYS A 193 -10.70 23.28 7.46
CA CYS A 193 -11.11 23.66 6.12
C CYS A 193 -10.55 22.74 5.03
N GLY A 194 -11.15 22.82 3.84
CA GLY A 194 -10.71 22.19 2.60
C GLY A 194 -10.33 23.24 1.55
N HIS A 195 -10.77 23.02 0.31
CA HIS A 195 -10.80 23.98 -0.80
C HIS A 195 -9.44 24.33 -1.41
N TYR A 196 -8.36 24.40 -0.61
CA TYR A 196 -7.04 24.79 -1.12
C TYR A 196 -6.13 23.62 -1.48
N HIS A 197 -6.56 22.38 -1.21
CA HIS A 197 -5.80 21.15 -1.51
C HIS A 197 -4.33 21.26 -1.08
N ARG A 198 -4.11 21.77 0.14
CA ARG A 198 -2.77 21.97 0.69
C ARG A 198 -2.87 22.08 2.19
N SER A 199 -1.94 21.41 2.89
CA SER A 199 -1.80 21.58 4.33
C SER A 199 -1.36 23.00 4.66
N ILE A 200 -2.25 23.79 5.26
CA ILE A 200 -1.98 25.17 5.68
C ILE A 200 -2.41 25.33 7.13
N THR A 201 -1.60 26.01 7.93
CA THR A 201 -1.92 26.33 9.33
C THR A 201 -1.69 27.81 9.57
N THR A 202 -2.65 28.48 10.21
CA THR A 202 -2.54 29.89 10.58
C THR A 202 -3.25 30.16 11.90
N ARG A 203 -2.91 31.27 12.55
CA ARG A 203 -3.71 31.79 13.67
C ARG A 203 -4.98 32.43 13.09
N TYR A 204 -6.13 32.09 13.64
CA TYR A 204 -7.42 32.59 13.16
C TYR A 204 -8.37 32.88 14.31
N ALA A 205 -8.91 34.10 14.38
CA ALA A 205 -9.96 34.49 15.33
C ALA A 205 -9.73 34.06 16.80
N GLY A 206 -8.49 34.07 17.29
CA GLY A 206 -8.16 33.65 18.67
C GLY A 206 -7.85 32.16 18.84
N THR A 207 -8.07 31.35 17.80
CA THR A 207 -7.74 29.92 17.70
C THR A 207 -6.79 29.66 16.51
N VAL A 208 -6.78 28.44 15.96
CA VAL A 208 -5.99 28.04 14.80
C VAL A 208 -6.91 27.61 13.65
N GLY A 209 -6.66 28.18 12.48
CA GLY A 209 -7.22 27.75 11.22
C GLY A 209 -6.32 26.70 10.57
N TYR A 210 -6.90 25.63 10.04
CA TYR A 210 -6.19 24.55 9.39
C TYR A 210 -6.88 24.19 8.08
N VAL A 211 -6.13 24.09 6.99
CA VAL A 211 -6.61 23.59 5.70
C VAL A 211 -6.00 22.22 5.46
N ALA A 212 -6.82 21.23 5.12
CA ALA A 212 -6.35 19.89 4.79
C ALA A 212 -5.75 19.83 3.37
N PRO A 213 -4.77 18.93 3.14
CA PRO A 213 -4.39 18.56 1.78
C PRO A 213 -5.55 17.85 1.06
N GLY A 214 -5.50 17.86 -0.27
CA GLY A 214 -6.45 17.09 -1.09
C GLY A 214 -6.04 15.63 -1.16
N THR A 215 -7.00 14.72 -1.34
CA THR A 215 -6.70 13.28 -1.49
C THR A 215 -6.14 12.90 -2.85
N ALA A 216 -6.07 13.84 -3.80
CA ALA A 216 -5.56 13.63 -5.14
C ALA A 216 -4.51 14.71 -5.52
N HIS A 217 -4.83 15.62 -6.44
CA HIS A 217 -3.96 16.73 -6.82
C HIS A 217 -3.95 17.84 -5.76
N GLN A 218 -2.81 18.51 -5.63
CA GLN A 218 -2.63 19.66 -4.75
C GLN A 218 -2.68 20.97 -5.54
N VAL A 219 -3.01 22.09 -4.91
CA VAL A 219 -2.76 23.42 -5.50
C VAL A 219 -1.28 23.74 -5.35
N ALA A 220 -0.61 24.06 -6.46
CA ALA A 220 0.81 24.40 -6.50
C ALA A 220 1.10 25.68 -5.70
N LEU A 221 2.21 25.68 -4.95
CA LEU A 221 2.62 26.83 -4.15
C LEU A 221 3.09 27.96 -5.06
N ASP A 222 2.30 29.02 -5.15
CA ASP A 222 2.73 30.28 -5.75
C ASP A 222 2.30 31.45 -4.86
N LEU A 223 3.26 32.08 -4.20
CA LEU A 223 3.05 33.24 -3.33
C LEU A 223 3.26 34.56 -4.07
N ARG A 224 3.44 34.53 -5.39
CA ARG A 224 3.61 35.74 -6.21
C ARG A 224 2.23 36.36 -6.49
N PRO A 225 2.08 37.68 -6.31
CA PRO A 225 0.81 38.33 -6.57
C PRO A 225 0.31 38.21 -8.01
N GLY A 226 -1.01 38.09 -8.18
CA GLY A 226 -1.70 38.12 -9.49
C GLY A 226 -1.46 36.91 -10.40
N HIS A 227 -0.92 35.81 -9.87
CA HIS A 227 -0.71 34.57 -10.61
C HIS A 227 -1.92 33.63 -10.48
N ALA A 228 -2.34 33.02 -11.59
CA ALA A 228 -3.44 32.06 -11.59
C ALA A 228 -3.05 30.74 -10.90
N ASN A 229 -4.02 30.14 -10.19
CA ASN A 229 -3.85 28.86 -9.52
C ASN A 229 -3.53 27.74 -10.52
N ARG A 230 -2.66 26.83 -10.12
CA ARG A 230 -2.32 25.62 -10.88
C ARG A 230 -2.38 24.43 -9.95
N PHE A 231 -2.74 23.26 -10.47
CA PHE A 231 -2.58 22.03 -9.72
C PHE A 231 -1.20 21.40 -9.97
N ILE A 232 -0.74 20.60 -9.03
CA ILE A 232 0.48 19.81 -9.10
C ILE A 232 0.24 18.45 -8.42
N MET A 233 0.94 17.41 -8.88
CA MET A 233 0.91 16.08 -8.26
C MET A 233 1.96 15.97 -7.14
N GLU A 234 2.01 16.98 -6.25
CA GLU A 234 2.63 16.79 -4.92
C GLU A 234 1.91 15.63 -4.20
N PRO A 235 2.57 14.93 -3.26
CA PRO A 235 1.96 13.77 -2.61
C PRO A 235 0.55 14.08 -2.08
N PRO A 236 -0.46 13.27 -2.44
CA PRO A 236 -1.78 13.39 -1.83
C PRO A 236 -1.70 13.13 -0.33
N GLY A 237 -2.69 13.59 0.41
CA GLY A 237 -2.72 13.31 1.85
C GLY A 237 -4.06 13.60 2.49
N PHE A 238 -4.12 13.37 3.78
CA PHE A 238 -5.22 13.78 4.66
C PHE A 238 -4.65 14.21 6.02
N ALA A 239 -5.49 14.79 6.88
CA ALA A 239 -5.08 15.19 8.22
C ALA A 239 -5.58 14.19 9.27
N LEU A 240 -4.75 13.92 10.28
CA LEU A 240 -5.13 13.20 11.50
C LEU A 240 -5.16 14.18 12.67
N HIS A 241 -6.30 14.33 13.32
CA HIS A 241 -6.46 15.15 14.51
C HIS A 241 -6.57 14.27 15.75
N CYS A 242 -5.63 14.41 16.67
CA CYS A 242 -5.62 13.71 17.94
C CYS A 242 -5.97 14.69 19.05
N TRP A 243 -7.00 14.37 19.84
CA TRP A 243 -7.42 15.18 20.97
C TRP A 243 -7.27 14.43 22.30
N GLN A 244 -6.77 15.15 23.30
CA GLN A 244 -6.76 14.72 24.70
C GLN A 244 -7.10 15.93 25.60
N PRO A 245 -7.79 15.73 26.74
CA PRO A 245 -8.23 16.83 27.61
C PRO A 245 -7.12 17.76 28.10
N ASP A 246 -5.90 17.24 28.27
CA ASP A 246 -4.72 17.94 28.75
C ASP A 246 -3.83 18.51 27.64
N MET A 247 -3.98 18.02 26.42
CA MET A 247 -3.18 18.41 25.24
C MET A 247 -3.91 19.41 24.33
N GLY A 248 -5.25 19.37 24.30
CA GLY A 248 -6.02 19.96 23.21
C GLY A 248 -5.86 19.15 21.93
N VAL A 249 -5.87 19.82 20.77
CA VAL A 249 -5.78 19.18 19.44
C VAL A 249 -4.36 19.26 18.84
N SER A 250 -3.80 18.10 18.51
CA SER A 250 -2.65 17.94 17.60
C SER A 250 -3.13 17.52 16.21
N SER A 251 -2.57 18.11 15.15
CA SER A 251 -2.88 17.78 13.76
C SER A 251 -1.63 17.25 13.05
N HIS A 252 -1.74 16.11 12.39
CA HIS A 252 -0.68 15.46 11.62
C HIS A 252 -1.11 15.36 10.16
N VAL A 253 -0.18 15.55 9.21
CA VAL A 253 -0.44 15.27 7.80
C VAL A 253 0.00 13.83 7.51
N VAL A 254 -0.91 13.04 6.95
CA VAL A 254 -0.63 11.67 6.51
C VAL A 254 -0.58 11.66 4.99
N PRO A 255 0.62 11.46 4.38
CA PRO A 255 0.71 11.31 2.94
C PRO A 255 0.09 9.98 2.50
N ILE A 256 -0.60 9.98 1.37
CA ILE A 256 -1.17 8.80 0.74
C ILE A 256 -0.18 8.30 -0.31
N GLY A 257 0.28 7.06 -0.16
CA GLY A 257 1.24 6.44 -1.06
C GLY A 257 1.97 5.28 -0.40
N ASN A 258 2.76 4.55 -1.18
CA ASN A 258 3.63 3.51 -0.67
C ASN A 258 5.01 4.10 -0.35
N TYR A 259 5.38 4.11 0.93
CA TYR A 259 6.66 4.62 1.45
C TYR A 259 7.49 3.55 2.16
N GLY A 260 7.14 2.26 1.98
CA GLY A 260 7.77 1.14 2.68
C GLY A 260 7.24 0.92 4.10
N CYS A 261 7.87 0.01 4.85
CA CYS A 261 7.50 -0.29 6.24
C CYS A 261 8.12 0.69 7.23
N SER A 262 7.50 0.84 8.41
CA SER A 262 8.11 1.55 9.54
C SER A 262 9.38 0.84 9.98
N LEU A 263 10.45 1.61 10.16
CA LEU A 263 11.73 1.12 10.70
C LEU A 263 11.89 1.61 12.13
N GLU A 264 12.51 0.79 12.98
CA GLU A 264 12.87 1.22 14.33
C GLU A 264 14.03 2.23 14.29
N PHE A 265 13.97 3.24 15.16
CA PHE A 265 15.11 4.14 15.36
C PHE A 265 16.23 3.40 16.11
N VAL A 266 17.22 2.92 15.36
CA VAL A 266 18.46 2.37 15.92
C VAL A 266 19.53 3.45 15.92
N SER A 267 20.06 3.79 17.10
CA SER A 267 21.10 4.81 17.19
C SER A 267 22.40 4.36 16.51
N ASP A 268 23.15 5.30 15.94
CA ASP A 268 24.51 5.03 15.44
C ASP A 268 25.40 4.34 16.49
N ARG A 269 25.16 4.56 17.78
CA ARG A 269 25.87 3.90 18.86
C ARG A 269 25.44 2.43 19.02
N GLN A 270 24.16 2.12 18.87
CA GLN A 270 23.65 0.74 18.77
C GLN A 270 24.21 0.06 17.51
N LEU A 271 24.16 0.72 16.35
CA LEU A 271 24.80 0.25 15.10
C LEU A 271 26.32 0.03 15.24
N ARG A 272 27.00 0.80 16.11
CA ARG A 272 28.44 0.65 16.40
C ARG A 272 28.76 -0.42 17.43
N THR A 273 27.84 -0.72 18.35
CA THR A 273 27.98 -1.79 19.34
C THR A 273 27.55 -3.14 18.75
N ASP A 274 26.73 -3.13 17.70
CA ASP A 274 26.45 -4.22 16.76
C ASP A 274 27.50 -4.40 15.66
N ARG A 275 28.69 -3.78 15.79
CA ARG A 275 29.86 -4.19 14.99
C ARG A 275 30.31 -5.64 15.28
N GLY A 276 29.54 -6.37 16.08
CA GLY A 276 29.58 -7.81 16.28
C GLY A 276 28.62 -8.65 15.42
N ASP A 277 27.57 -8.14 14.76
CA ASP A 277 26.59 -8.99 14.02
C ASP A 277 26.21 -8.44 12.61
N GLY A 278 26.99 -8.83 11.60
CA GLY A 278 27.00 -8.24 10.25
C GLY A 278 25.86 -8.62 9.27
N LEU A 279 24.96 -9.53 9.62
CA LEU A 279 23.95 -10.06 8.68
C LEU A 279 22.64 -9.24 8.64
N SER A 280 22.14 -8.75 9.78
CA SER A 280 20.89 -7.97 9.83
C SER A 280 21.02 -6.63 9.10
N THR A 281 22.14 -5.92 9.29
CA THR A 281 22.44 -4.70 8.53
C THR A 281 22.61 -4.99 7.04
N LEU A 282 23.23 -6.12 6.68
CA LEU A 282 23.39 -6.51 5.29
C LEU A 282 22.03 -6.81 4.63
N LEU A 283 21.13 -7.49 5.35
CA LEU A 283 19.75 -7.73 4.91
C LEU A 283 19.03 -6.42 4.60
N ALA A 284 19.02 -5.47 5.53
CA ALA A 284 18.32 -4.18 5.36
C ALA A 284 18.84 -3.40 4.15
N ARG A 285 20.16 -3.42 3.91
CA ARG A 285 20.77 -2.74 2.75
C ARG A 285 20.47 -3.47 1.44
N ALA A 286 20.47 -4.81 1.44
CA ALA A 286 20.11 -5.62 0.29
C ALA A 286 18.60 -5.47 -0.04
N ASP A 287 17.76 -5.27 0.97
CA ASP A 287 16.33 -5.01 0.83
C ASP A 287 16.07 -3.80 -0.06
N THR A 288 16.76 -2.68 0.19
CA THR A 288 16.68 -1.45 -0.63
C THR A 288 17.10 -1.69 -2.08
N VAL A 289 18.11 -2.52 -2.32
CA VAL A 289 18.55 -2.89 -3.68
C VAL A 289 17.45 -3.68 -4.41
N VAL A 290 16.79 -4.60 -3.69
CA VAL A 290 15.67 -5.37 -4.25
C VAL A 290 14.45 -4.46 -4.51
N ASP A 291 14.17 -3.48 -3.64
CA ASP A 291 13.08 -2.51 -3.86
C ASP A 291 13.28 -1.73 -5.17
N GLU A 292 14.50 -1.28 -5.44
CA GLU A 292 14.84 -0.55 -6.66
C GLU A 292 14.64 -1.42 -7.91
N ALA A 293 15.09 -2.68 -7.86
CA ALA A 293 14.93 -3.64 -8.95
C ALA A 293 13.45 -3.99 -9.20
N ALA A 294 12.69 -4.24 -8.13
CA ALA A 294 11.26 -4.54 -8.21
C ALA A 294 10.47 -3.35 -8.77
N ALA A 295 10.75 -2.13 -8.33
CA ALA A 295 10.16 -0.91 -8.87
C ALA A 295 10.49 -0.73 -10.36
N ARG A 296 11.72 -1.07 -10.76
CA ARG A 296 12.14 -1.02 -12.17
C ARG A 296 11.33 -1.99 -13.03
N LEU A 297 11.13 -3.23 -12.59
CA LEU A 297 10.28 -4.21 -13.28
C LEU A 297 8.83 -3.73 -13.39
N VAL A 298 8.25 -3.20 -12.32
CA VAL A 298 6.88 -2.66 -12.34
C VAL A 298 6.71 -1.55 -13.38
N ALA A 299 7.69 -0.66 -13.50
CA ALA A 299 7.67 0.43 -14.46
C ALA A 299 7.82 -0.06 -15.91
N MET A 300 8.63 -1.10 -16.13
CA MET A 300 8.95 -1.62 -17.46
C MET A 300 7.85 -2.51 -18.05
N GLN A 301 7.02 -3.17 -17.23
CA GLN A 301 6.07 -4.20 -17.69
C GLN A 301 5.05 -3.72 -18.74
N PHE A 302 4.69 -2.43 -18.73
CA PHE A 302 3.73 -1.84 -19.68
C PHE A 302 4.40 -1.03 -20.80
N SER A 303 5.73 -1.05 -20.86
CA SER A 303 6.48 -0.48 -21.99
C SER A 303 6.63 -1.54 -23.10
N PRO A 304 6.78 -1.15 -24.37
CA PRO A 304 7.22 -2.09 -25.40
C PRO A 304 8.59 -2.64 -25.01
N LEU A 305 8.69 -3.94 -24.77
CA LEU A 305 9.93 -4.61 -24.38
C LEU A 305 10.43 -5.48 -25.52
N HIS A 306 11.73 -5.44 -25.79
CA HIS A 306 12.35 -6.46 -26.63
C HIS A 306 12.49 -7.77 -25.84
N THR A 307 12.16 -8.87 -26.53
CA THR A 307 12.31 -10.23 -26.02
C THR A 307 13.30 -10.96 -26.90
N GLU A 308 14.35 -11.49 -26.30
CA GLU A 308 15.33 -12.35 -26.95
C GLU A 308 15.07 -13.81 -26.55
N ARG A 309 15.38 -14.73 -27.46
CA ARG A 309 15.25 -16.16 -27.20
C ARG A 309 16.62 -16.69 -26.79
N LYS A 310 16.69 -17.35 -25.62
CA LYS A 310 17.89 -18.05 -25.13
C LYS A 310 18.08 -19.37 -25.89
N GLU A 311 17.48 -20.45 -25.39
CA GLU A 311 17.43 -21.76 -26.03
C GLU A 311 16.00 -22.31 -26.08
N GLY A 312 15.64 -22.99 -27.17
CA GLY A 312 14.32 -23.64 -27.29
C GLY A 312 13.16 -22.64 -27.17
N LEU A 313 12.29 -22.80 -26.17
CA LEU A 313 11.16 -21.91 -25.89
C LEU A 313 11.43 -20.91 -24.76
N ASP A 314 12.69 -20.84 -24.29
CA ASP A 314 13.12 -19.97 -23.22
C ASP A 314 13.40 -18.54 -23.72
N ILE A 315 13.09 -17.55 -22.88
CA ILE A 315 13.18 -16.14 -23.25
C ILE A 315 13.85 -15.32 -22.15
N VAL A 316 14.44 -14.21 -22.57
CA VAL A 316 14.91 -13.13 -21.70
C VAL A 316 14.37 -11.82 -22.25
N THR A 317 14.02 -10.88 -21.38
CA THR A 317 13.57 -9.55 -21.77
C THR A 317 14.58 -8.50 -21.34
N GLU A 318 14.48 -7.31 -21.92
CA GLU A 318 15.23 -6.14 -21.45
C GLU A 318 15.00 -5.83 -19.96
N ALA A 319 13.88 -6.30 -19.39
CA ALA A 319 13.57 -6.10 -17.98
C ALA A 319 14.42 -7.00 -17.08
N ASP A 320 14.68 -8.25 -17.48
CA ASP A 320 15.58 -9.17 -16.76
C ASP A 320 16.98 -8.54 -16.65
N LEU A 321 17.51 -8.05 -17.77
CA LEU A 321 18.83 -7.40 -17.84
C LEU A 321 18.88 -6.09 -17.03
N ALA A 322 17.82 -5.29 -17.08
CA ALA A 322 17.75 -4.04 -16.31
C ALA A 322 17.66 -4.29 -14.80
N SER A 323 16.89 -5.28 -14.38
CA SER A 323 16.77 -5.71 -12.99
C SER A 323 18.11 -6.27 -12.49
N GLU A 324 18.75 -7.15 -13.27
CA GLU A 324 20.05 -7.73 -12.92
C GLU A 324 21.12 -6.66 -12.72
N ALA A 325 21.20 -5.68 -13.62
CA ALA A 325 22.18 -4.61 -13.52
C ALA A 325 22.06 -3.83 -12.19
N ILE A 326 20.84 -3.55 -11.72
CA ILE A 326 20.58 -2.89 -10.43
C ILE A 326 21.03 -3.79 -9.29
N VAL A 327 20.55 -5.04 -9.26
CA VAL A 327 20.79 -5.97 -8.16
C VAL A 327 22.28 -6.29 -8.03
N VAL A 328 22.93 -6.64 -9.14
CA VAL A 328 24.36 -6.97 -9.17
C VAL A 328 25.22 -5.79 -8.73
N ALA A 329 24.96 -4.58 -9.25
CA ALA A 329 25.73 -3.40 -8.88
C ALA A 329 25.54 -3.05 -7.39
N GLY A 330 24.29 -3.07 -6.91
CA GLY A 330 23.95 -2.80 -5.52
C GLY A 330 24.64 -3.79 -4.57
N LEU A 331 24.46 -5.09 -4.79
CA LEU A 331 25.01 -6.13 -3.91
C LEU A 331 26.54 -6.18 -3.91
N LYS A 332 27.21 -5.95 -5.06
CA LYS A 332 28.68 -5.79 -5.11
C LYS A 332 29.16 -4.62 -4.27
N ALA A 333 28.41 -3.52 -4.23
CA ALA A 333 28.75 -2.38 -3.37
C ALA A 333 28.57 -2.69 -1.88
N LEU A 334 27.68 -3.62 -1.52
CA LEU A 334 27.48 -4.07 -0.13
C LEU A 334 28.60 -5.01 0.33
N THR A 335 29.00 -5.95 -0.52
CA THR A 335 30.02 -6.97 -0.23
C THR A 335 30.96 -7.13 -1.44
N PRO A 336 32.00 -6.29 -1.56
CA PRO A 336 32.89 -6.29 -2.73
C PRO A 336 33.63 -7.61 -2.98
N ASP A 337 33.88 -8.37 -1.92
CA ASP A 337 34.64 -9.63 -1.98
C ASP A 337 33.77 -10.86 -2.28
N ALA A 338 32.44 -10.75 -2.17
CA ALA A 338 31.53 -11.88 -2.38
C ALA A 338 31.40 -12.21 -3.87
N GLY A 339 31.36 -13.50 -4.20
CA GLY A 339 31.01 -13.96 -5.54
C GLY A 339 29.55 -13.64 -5.90
N ILE A 340 29.23 -13.68 -7.19
CA ILE A 340 27.86 -13.58 -7.68
C ILE A 340 27.57 -14.74 -8.62
N LEU A 341 26.41 -15.36 -8.43
CA LEU A 341 25.76 -16.29 -9.34
C LEU A 341 24.40 -15.70 -9.70
N ALA A 342 24.29 -15.10 -10.87
CA ALA A 342 23.05 -14.54 -11.37
C ALA A 342 22.53 -15.36 -12.56
N GLU A 343 21.22 -15.40 -12.78
CA GLU A 343 20.61 -16.19 -13.86
C GLU A 343 21.10 -15.76 -15.25
N GLU A 344 21.20 -14.46 -15.53
CA GLU A 344 21.49 -13.98 -16.89
C GLU A 344 23.00 -13.90 -17.16
N SER A 345 23.77 -13.36 -16.21
CA SER A 345 25.23 -13.21 -16.37
C SER A 345 26.05 -14.40 -15.86
N GLY A 346 25.43 -15.38 -15.19
CA GLY A 346 26.10 -16.56 -14.66
C GLY A 346 27.02 -16.25 -13.47
N ALA A 347 28.03 -17.10 -13.27
CA ALA A 347 28.98 -16.96 -12.18
C ALA A 347 30.08 -15.92 -12.51
N SER A 348 30.32 -14.98 -11.60
CA SER A 348 31.42 -14.02 -11.68
C SER A 348 32.47 -14.24 -10.57
N PRO A 349 33.76 -13.91 -10.79
CA PRO A 349 34.81 -14.19 -9.83
C PRO A 349 34.63 -13.40 -8.52
N GLY A 350 34.83 -14.07 -7.40
CA GLY A 350 34.78 -13.55 -6.02
C GLY A 350 35.22 -14.65 -5.03
N ASP A 351 35.29 -14.34 -3.74
CA ASP A 351 35.67 -15.30 -2.70
C ASP A 351 34.68 -16.48 -2.69
N HIS A 352 35.19 -17.70 -2.88
CA HIS A 352 34.38 -18.91 -2.84
C HIS A 352 33.73 -19.16 -1.47
N ALA A 353 34.16 -18.47 -0.41
CA ALA A 353 33.58 -18.57 0.91
C ALA A 353 32.21 -17.87 1.05
N ALA A 354 31.90 -16.85 0.24
CA ALA A 354 30.61 -16.14 0.29
C ALA A 354 30.13 -15.68 -1.09
N ARG A 355 28.85 -15.85 -1.40
CA ARG A 355 28.27 -15.44 -2.69
C ARG A 355 26.84 -14.96 -2.60
N TRP A 356 26.44 -14.11 -3.53
CA TRP A 356 25.05 -13.81 -3.83
C TRP A 356 24.54 -14.73 -4.93
N ILE A 357 23.34 -15.25 -4.74
CA ILE A 357 22.60 -16.04 -5.72
C ILE A 357 21.37 -15.22 -6.10
N ILE A 358 21.19 -14.93 -7.38
CA ILE A 358 20.26 -13.90 -7.86
C ILE A 358 19.43 -14.47 -9.01
N ASP A 359 18.11 -14.34 -8.88
CA ASP A 359 17.18 -14.40 -9.99
C ASP A 359 16.56 -12.99 -10.13
N PRO A 360 16.96 -12.21 -11.13
CA PRO A 360 16.52 -10.83 -11.29
C PRO A 360 15.06 -10.73 -11.72
N LEU A 361 14.46 -11.80 -12.25
CA LEU A 361 13.07 -11.87 -12.68
C LEU A 361 12.57 -13.33 -12.76
N ASP A 362 12.24 -13.91 -11.60
CA ASP A 362 11.64 -15.25 -11.54
C ASP A 362 10.23 -15.16 -12.12
N GLY A 363 9.96 -15.91 -13.19
CA GLY A 363 8.70 -15.85 -13.93
C GLY A 363 8.70 -14.93 -15.15
N THR A 364 9.82 -14.82 -15.89
CA THR A 364 9.97 -14.01 -17.12
C THR A 364 8.80 -14.15 -18.10
N ILE A 365 8.26 -15.36 -18.31
CA ILE A 365 7.12 -15.58 -19.21
C ILE A 365 5.84 -14.91 -18.67
N ASN A 366 5.60 -14.98 -17.36
CA ASN A 366 4.47 -14.29 -16.72
C ASN A 366 4.62 -12.79 -16.91
N TYR A 367 5.82 -12.28 -16.62
CA TYR A 367 6.14 -10.87 -16.78
C TYR A 367 5.91 -10.37 -18.20
N ALA A 368 6.46 -11.07 -19.21
CA ALA A 368 6.33 -10.74 -20.63
C ALA A 368 4.88 -10.79 -21.15
N ARG A 369 3.98 -11.48 -20.43
CA ARG A 369 2.54 -11.54 -20.74
C ARG A 369 1.70 -10.55 -19.94
N GLY A 370 2.32 -9.68 -19.14
CA GLY A 370 1.62 -8.73 -18.29
C GLY A 370 0.92 -9.40 -17.10
N LEU A 371 1.28 -10.64 -16.77
CA LEU A 371 0.75 -11.34 -15.60
C LEU A 371 1.49 -10.87 -14.34
N PRO A 372 0.82 -10.85 -13.18
CA PRO A 372 1.39 -10.29 -11.96
C PRO A 372 2.32 -11.25 -11.21
N TRP A 373 2.44 -12.52 -11.64
CA TRP A 373 3.17 -13.55 -10.92
C TRP A 373 4.64 -13.62 -11.36
N PHE A 374 5.42 -12.68 -10.87
CA PHE A 374 6.87 -12.66 -11.02
C PHE A 374 7.52 -12.10 -9.76
N SER A 375 8.81 -12.38 -9.54
CA SER A 375 9.52 -11.87 -8.38
C SER A 375 11.00 -11.57 -8.65
N VAL A 376 11.60 -10.70 -7.83
CA VAL A 376 13.05 -10.57 -7.70
C VAL A 376 13.48 -11.44 -6.52
N THR A 377 14.52 -12.26 -6.70
CA THR A 377 14.99 -13.17 -5.67
C THR A 377 16.49 -13.00 -5.45
N VAL A 378 16.89 -12.94 -4.17
CA VAL A 378 18.28 -12.75 -3.77
C VAL A 378 18.57 -13.60 -2.53
N ALA A 379 19.64 -14.39 -2.57
CA ALA A 379 20.16 -15.10 -1.41
C ALA A 379 21.64 -14.78 -1.18
N TYR A 380 22.03 -14.58 0.08
CA TYR A 380 23.43 -14.50 0.48
C TYR A 380 23.85 -15.82 1.11
N GLU A 381 24.82 -16.49 0.52
CA GLU A 381 25.34 -17.78 0.97
C GLU A 381 26.75 -17.61 1.54
N VAL A 382 27.01 -18.22 2.69
CA VAL A 382 28.35 -18.31 3.29
C VAL A 382 28.64 -19.77 3.61
N GLY A 383 29.74 -20.30 3.06
CA GLY A 383 30.15 -21.70 3.27
C GLY A 383 29.14 -22.73 2.78
N GLY A 384 28.37 -22.43 1.72
CA GLY A 384 27.34 -23.33 1.20
C GLY A 384 25.98 -23.23 1.90
N GLU A 385 25.83 -22.34 2.89
CA GLU A 385 24.57 -22.15 3.63
C GLU A 385 24.00 -20.76 3.39
N THR A 386 22.72 -20.69 3.01
CA THR A 386 22.00 -19.40 2.91
C THR A 386 21.92 -18.75 4.28
N LYS A 387 22.50 -17.55 4.42
CA LYS A 387 22.43 -16.71 5.61
C LYS A 387 21.35 -15.63 5.50
N LEU A 388 21.09 -15.15 4.28
CA LEU A 388 20.07 -14.15 3.97
C LEU A 388 19.25 -14.60 2.78
N GLY A 389 17.94 -14.34 2.79
CA GLY A 389 17.06 -14.55 1.64
C GLY A 389 16.06 -13.40 1.52
N LEU A 390 15.89 -12.88 0.31
CA LEU A 390 14.95 -11.82 -0.04
C LEU A 390 14.17 -12.24 -1.27
N ILE A 391 12.85 -12.10 -1.22
CA ILE A 391 11.95 -12.33 -2.35
C ILE A 391 10.94 -11.18 -2.37
N ASP A 392 10.77 -10.54 -3.52
CA ASP A 392 9.76 -9.50 -3.75
C ASP A 392 8.95 -9.81 -4.99
N ALA A 393 7.65 -10.02 -4.83
CA ALA A 393 6.68 -10.14 -5.91
C ALA A 393 5.79 -8.89 -5.94
N PRO A 394 6.24 -7.79 -6.58
CA PRO A 394 5.71 -6.45 -6.32
C PRO A 394 4.26 -6.25 -6.78
N LYS A 395 3.82 -6.94 -7.84
CA LYS A 395 2.45 -6.85 -8.36
C LYS A 395 1.42 -7.62 -7.52
N ILE A 396 1.87 -8.57 -6.71
CA ILE A 396 1.04 -9.34 -5.78
C ILE A 396 1.13 -8.77 -4.36
N GLY A 397 2.10 -7.89 -4.10
CA GLY A 397 2.35 -7.31 -2.77
C GLY A 397 2.90 -8.34 -1.78
N LEU A 398 3.66 -9.33 -2.27
CA LEU A 398 4.30 -10.33 -1.41
C LEU A 398 5.78 -9.97 -1.22
N ARG A 399 6.20 -9.83 0.03
CA ARG A 399 7.59 -9.54 0.43
C ARG A 399 8.04 -10.53 1.48
N ALA A 400 9.12 -11.26 1.22
CA ALA A 400 9.65 -12.25 2.14
C ALA A 400 11.13 -12.02 2.46
N ARG A 401 11.46 -12.20 3.73
CA ARG A 401 12.81 -12.03 4.27
C ARG A 401 13.19 -13.23 5.13
N TYR A 402 14.42 -13.67 5.01
CA TYR A 402 15.03 -14.71 5.85
C TYR A 402 16.37 -14.21 6.37
N LEU A 403 16.61 -14.46 7.66
CA LEU A 403 17.86 -14.19 8.33
C LEU A 403 18.21 -15.38 9.22
N ALA A 404 19.37 -15.98 8.98
CA ALA A 404 19.85 -17.09 9.77
C ALA A 404 19.95 -16.70 11.25
N GLY A 405 19.35 -17.49 12.13
CA GLY A 405 19.26 -17.21 13.57
C GLY A 405 18.00 -16.46 13.99
N GLU A 406 17.39 -15.68 13.10
CA GLU A 406 16.16 -14.89 13.39
C GLU A 406 14.89 -15.46 12.75
N GLY A 407 15.04 -16.30 11.72
CA GLY A 407 13.93 -16.97 11.04
C GLY A 407 13.51 -16.25 9.76
N ALA A 408 12.23 -16.37 9.40
CA ALA A 408 11.67 -15.74 8.21
C ALA A 408 10.40 -14.95 8.52
N THR A 409 10.19 -13.87 7.76
CA THR A 409 8.96 -13.07 7.76
C THR A 409 8.42 -12.96 6.34
N ILE A 410 7.11 -13.10 6.17
CA ILE A 410 6.41 -12.92 4.89
C ILE A 410 5.30 -11.89 5.15
N ASP A 411 5.34 -10.78 4.42
CA ASP A 411 4.42 -9.64 4.55
C ASP A 411 4.39 -9.06 5.98
N GLY A 412 5.57 -8.99 6.61
CA GLY A 412 5.75 -8.50 7.99
C GLY A 412 5.33 -9.49 9.08
N VAL A 413 4.83 -10.67 8.74
CA VAL A 413 4.40 -11.70 9.70
C VAL A 413 5.41 -12.85 9.73
N PRO A 414 5.74 -13.43 10.89
CA PRO A 414 6.59 -14.62 10.95
C PRO A 414 6.07 -15.75 10.05
N ALA A 415 6.95 -16.33 9.25
CA ALA A 415 6.63 -17.44 8.36
C ALA A 415 6.05 -18.60 9.17
N ARG A 416 4.99 -19.21 8.64
CA ARG A 416 4.31 -20.35 9.25
C ARG A 416 3.60 -21.12 8.15
N VAL A 417 4.01 -22.37 7.98
CA VAL A 417 3.34 -23.27 7.03
C VAL A 417 1.92 -23.60 7.47
N SER A 418 1.10 -24.11 6.56
CA SER A 418 -0.28 -24.48 6.84
C SER A 418 -0.39 -25.62 7.85
N SER A 419 -1.58 -25.81 8.43
CA SER A 419 -1.85 -26.92 9.36
C SER A 419 -2.63 -28.07 8.72
N THR A 420 -2.75 -28.09 7.39
CA THR A 420 -3.45 -29.11 6.62
C THR A 420 -2.83 -30.48 6.83
N ARG A 421 -3.63 -31.48 7.18
CA ARG A 421 -3.18 -32.82 7.61
C ARG A 421 -3.38 -33.93 6.56
N SER A 422 -4.11 -33.63 5.50
CA SER A 422 -4.57 -34.60 4.50
C SER A 422 -4.32 -34.04 3.10
N LEU A 423 -3.83 -34.88 2.19
CA LEU A 423 -3.64 -34.47 0.81
C LEU A 423 -4.94 -34.06 0.11
N SER A 424 -6.07 -34.70 0.45
CA SER A 424 -7.39 -34.35 -0.10
C SER A 424 -7.81 -32.90 0.15
N ASP A 425 -7.26 -32.27 1.18
CA ASP A 425 -7.54 -30.89 1.52
C ASP A 425 -6.47 -29.91 1.02
N ALA A 426 -5.34 -30.43 0.56
CA ALA A 426 -4.17 -29.66 0.18
C ALA A 426 -4.35 -28.92 -1.16
N VAL A 427 -3.75 -27.74 -1.26
CA VAL A 427 -3.52 -27.01 -2.50
C VAL A 427 -2.02 -27.05 -2.80
N ILE A 428 -1.66 -27.64 -3.93
CA ILE A 428 -0.27 -27.91 -4.30
C ILE A 428 0.08 -27.18 -5.60
N SER A 429 1.22 -26.51 -5.63
CA SER A 429 1.80 -25.98 -6.85
C SER A 429 2.72 -27.01 -7.53
N VAL A 430 2.73 -27.02 -8.86
CA VAL A 430 3.67 -27.80 -9.68
C VAL A 430 4.28 -26.90 -10.75
N ILE A 431 5.61 -26.95 -10.91
CA ILE A 431 6.30 -26.27 -12.01
C ILE A 431 6.21 -27.10 -13.28
N LEU A 432 5.63 -26.51 -14.32
CA LEU A 432 5.68 -27.00 -15.70
C LEU A 432 5.94 -25.82 -16.62
N THR A 433 7.13 -25.76 -17.22
CA THR A 433 7.60 -24.61 -18.01
C THR A 433 8.08 -25.03 -19.40
N SER A 434 8.21 -24.05 -20.30
CA SER A 434 8.45 -24.25 -21.72
C SER A 434 9.86 -24.75 -22.05
N HIS A 435 10.84 -24.55 -21.17
CA HIS A 435 12.22 -25.03 -21.35
C HIS A 435 12.43 -26.48 -20.87
N PHE A 436 11.36 -27.17 -20.44
CA PHE A 436 11.44 -28.60 -20.12
C PHE A 436 11.56 -29.44 -21.39
N THR A 437 12.39 -30.49 -21.33
CA THR A 437 12.48 -31.50 -22.39
C THR A 437 11.16 -32.27 -22.51
N PRO A 438 10.88 -32.94 -23.65
CA PRO A 438 9.68 -33.76 -23.79
C PRO A 438 9.51 -34.82 -22.69
N GLU A 439 10.60 -35.40 -22.20
CA GLU A 439 10.58 -36.35 -21.09
C GLU A 439 10.22 -35.66 -19.76
N GLU A 440 10.82 -34.51 -19.45
CA GLU A 440 10.52 -33.71 -18.26
C GLU A 440 9.05 -33.25 -18.25
N VAL A 441 8.52 -32.83 -19.40
CA VAL A 441 7.10 -32.49 -19.59
C VAL A 441 6.22 -33.70 -19.30
N GLN A 442 6.51 -34.88 -19.85
CA GLN A 442 5.73 -36.09 -19.61
C GLN A 442 5.75 -36.52 -18.15
N ARG A 443 6.92 -36.47 -17.49
CA ARG A 443 7.06 -36.77 -16.05
C ARG A 443 6.23 -35.83 -15.19
N THR A 444 6.31 -34.53 -15.48
CA THR A 444 5.58 -33.50 -14.74
C THR A 444 4.07 -33.60 -15.00
N ALA A 445 3.65 -33.89 -16.23
CA ALA A 445 2.24 -34.11 -16.57
C ALA A 445 1.63 -35.30 -15.81
N ARG A 446 2.38 -36.40 -15.62
CA ARG A 446 1.96 -37.53 -14.77
C ARG A 446 1.75 -37.11 -13.32
N VAL A 447 2.62 -36.27 -12.78
CA VAL A 447 2.46 -35.70 -11.43
C VAL A 447 1.20 -34.85 -11.33
N ILE A 448 0.97 -33.95 -12.31
CA ILE A 448 -0.22 -33.09 -12.34
C ILE A 448 -1.50 -33.93 -12.44
N GLU A 449 -1.53 -34.95 -13.31
CA GLU A 449 -2.68 -35.84 -13.47
C GLU A 449 -2.99 -36.60 -12.18
N LEU A 450 -1.96 -37.09 -11.48
CA LEU A 450 -2.12 -37.78 -10.21
C LEU A 450 -2.65 -36.84 -9.12
N LEU A 451 -2.02 -35.68 -8.94
CA LEU A 451 -2.42 -34.70 -7.93
C LEU A 451 -3.82 -34.17 -8.20
N GLY A 452 -4.20 -33.92 -9.46
CA GLY A 452 -5.52 -33.45 -9.84
C GLY A 452 -6.68 -34.38 -9.44
N LYS A 453 -6.39 -35.63 -9.09
CA LYS A 453 -7.37 -36.61 -8.59
C LYS A 453 -7.41 -36.69 -7.06
N LEU A 454 -6.38 -36.19 -6.37
CA LEU A 454 -6.10 -36.49 -4.97
C LEU A 454 -6.03 -35.26 -4.06
N VAL A 455 -5.86 -34.05 -4.61
CA VAL A 455 -5.75 -32.82 -3.82
C VAL A 455 -6.87 -31.84 -4.16
N ARG A 456 -7.10 -30.87 -3.26
CA ARG A 456 -8.15 -29.84 -3.42
C ARG A 456 -7.91 -28.94 -4.64
N GLY A 457 -6.65 -28.72 -5.00
CA GLY A 457 -6.33 -28.00 -6.22
C GLY A 457 -4.86 -28.05 -6.58
N VAL A 458 -4.59 -28.07 -7.89
CA VAL A 458 -3.25 -27.90 -8.46
C VAL A 458 -3.10 -26.47 -8.97
N ARG A 459 -1.92 -25.86 -8.78
CA ARG A 459 -1.53 -24.58 -9.37
C ARG A 459 -0.31 -24.79 -10.25
N ILE A 460 -0.26 -24.07 -11.37
CA ILE A 460 0.89 -24.03 -12.28
C ILE A 460 1.09 -22.54 -12.57
N VAL A 461 1.86 -21.86 -11.72
CA VAL A 461 2.10 -20.41 -11.86
C VAL A 461 3.42 -20.16 -12.58
N VAL A 462 4.44 -21.00 -12.35
CA VAL A 462 5.75 -20.91 -12.98
C VAL A 462 6.53 -19.67 -12.51
N SER A 463 6.62 -19.55 -11.19
CA SER A 463 7.56 -18.67 -10.48
C SER A 463 7.97 -19.40 -9.21
N GLY A 464 9.12 -20.06 -9.26
CA GLY A 464 9.51 -21.09 -8.29
C GLY A 464 9.71 -20.54 -6.89
N ALA A 465 10.33 -19.37 -6.78
CA ALA A 465 10.60 -18.72 -5.50
C ALA A 465 9.31 -18.20 -4.87
N PHE A 466 8.44 -17.58 -5.67
CA PHE A 466 7.12 -17.13 -5.25
C PHE A 466 6.26 -18.29 -4.74
N GLU A 467 6.13 -19.37 -5.51
CA GLU A 467 5.30 -20.52 -5.15
C GLU A 467 5.83 -21.24 -3.90
N THR A 468 7.15 -21.35 -3.74
CA THR A 468 7.78 -21.89 -2.53
C THR A 468 7.53 -21.00 -1.31
N THR A 469 7.56 -19.68 -1.48
CA THR A 469 7.26 -18.71 -0.40
C THR A 469 5.79 -18.77 0.02
N MET A 470 4.89 -19.06 -0.91
CA MET A 470 3.48 -19.31 -0.59
C MET A 470 3.30 -20.57 0.28
N VAL A 471 4.17 -21.57 0.17
CA VAL A 471 4.21 -22.69 1.13
C VAL A 471 4.71 -22.23 2.50
N ALA A 472 5.77 -21.43 2.54
CA ALA A 472 6.34 -20.91 3.79
C ALA A 472 5.37 -20.01 4.59
N SER A 473 4.41 -19.35 3.91
CA SER A 473 3.33 -18.56 4.51
C SER A 473 2.05 -19.34 4.78
N GLY A 474 2.00 -20.63 4.42
CA GLY A 474 0.83 -21.49 4.59
C GLY A 474 -0.33 -21.19 3.64
N ARG A 475 -0.10 -20.39 2.60
CA ARG A 475 -1.07 -20.11 1.52
C ARG A 475 -1.17 -21.25 0.51
N LEU A 476 -0.09 -22.02 0.37
CA LEU A 476 -0.06 -23.33 -0.29
C LEU A 476 0.37 -24.39 0.72
N ASP A 477 -0.07 -25.62 0.51
CA ASP A 477 0.28 -26.75 1.38
C ASP A 477 1.53 -27.49 0.89
N GLY A 478 1.80 -27.40 -0.42
CA GLY A 478 2.97 -27.99 -1.04
C GLY A 478 3.36 -27.36 -2.38
N PHE A 479 4.59 -27.63 -2.78
CA PHE A 479 5.20 -27.22 -4.03
C PHE A 479 6.04 -28.39 -4.56
N VAL A 480 5.91 -28.66 -5.86
CA VAL A 480 6.61 -29.74 -6.55
C VAL A 480 7.31 -29.18 -7.80
N SER A 481 8.64 -29.23 -7.80
CA SER A 481 9.42 -29.08 -9.02
C SER A 481 10.33 -30.29 -9.20
N LEU A 482 10.31 -30.89 -10.40
CA LEU A 482 11.23 -31.97 -10.75
C LEU A 482 12.56 -31.44 -11.32
N LYS A 483 12.62 -30.13 -11.59
CA LYS A 483 13.79 -29.43 -12.14
C LYS A 483 13.68 -27.94 -11.79
N ALA A 484 14.57 -27.47 -10.94
CA ALA A 484 14.75 -26.06 -10.63
C ALA A 484 16.24 -25.77 -10.47
N ASP A 485 16.67 -24.60 -10.93
CA ASP A 485 18.04 -24.10 -10.71
C ASP A 485 18.14 -23.47 -9.31
N ILE A 486 19.37 -23.38 -8.79
CA ILE A 486 19.69 -22.75 -7.50
C ILE A 486 19.13 -21.33 -7.38
N VAL A 487 19.15 -20.56 -8.46
CA VAL A 487 18.66 -19.16 -8.47
C VAL A 487 17.17 -19.08 -8.11
N SER A 488 16.37 -20.07 -8.48
CA SER A 488 14.91 -20.05 -8.26
C SER A 488 14.48 -20.50 -6.85
N HIS A 489 15.40 -20.93 -5.98
CA HIS A 489 15.01 -21.47 -4.66
C HIS A 489 15.97 -21.18 -3.50
N ALA A 490 17.20 -20.72 -3.74
CA ALA A 490 18.18 -20.50 -2.67
C ALA A 490 17.66 -19.55 -1.58
N ALA A 491 16.85 -18.55 -1.96
CA ALA A 491 16.21 -17.62 -1.04
C ALA A 491 14.98 -18.24 -0.33
N ALA A 492 14.22 -19.08 -1.03
CA ALA A 492 12.91 -19.56 -0.55
C ALA A 492 12.98 -20.80 0.35
N MET A 493 13.92 -21.73 0.13
CA MET A 493 14.01 -22.96 0.94
C MET A 493 14.18 -22.69 2.44
N PRO A 494 15.08 -21.78 2.87
CA PRO A 494 15.24 -21.48 4.30
C PRO A 494 13.98 -20.90 4.94
N MET A 495 13.13 -20.22 4.17
CA MET A 495 11.85 -19.69 4.65
C MET A 495 10.86 -20.82 4.96
N VAL A 496 10.82 -21.88 4.15
CA VAL A 496 9.98 -23.06 4.42
C VAL A 496 10.43 -23.76 5.70
N TRP A 497 11.74 -23.94 5.88
CA TRP A 497 12.28 -24.54 7.12
C TRP A 497 11.98 -23.67 8.34
N ALA A 498 12.18 -22.35 8.24
CA ALA A 498 11.88 -21.40 9.31
C ALA A 498 10.37 -21.38 9.66
N GLY A 499 9.51 -21.57 8.67
CA GLY A 499 8.06 -21.69 8.86
C GLY A 499 7.59 -23.03 9.43
N GLY A 500 8.49 -23.98 9.68
CA GLY A 500 8.19 -25.32 10.23
C GLY A 500 7.87 -26.38 9.18
N GLY A 501 8.09 -26.09 7.90
CA GLY A 501 7.87 -27.03 6.79
C GLY A 501 9.06 -27.95 6.51
N LYS A 502 8.94 -28.72 5.42
CA LYS A 502 9.99 -29.60 4.91
C LYS A 502 10.29 -29.29 3.45
N VAL A 503 11.56 -29.37 3.07
CA VAL A 503 12.04 -29.34 1.67
C VAL A 503 12.98 -30.50 1.44
N THR A 504 12.65 -31.37 0.50
CA THR A 504 13.44 -32.56 0.16
C THR A 504 13.54 -32.76 -1.35
N THR A 505 14.49 -33.60 -1.75
CA THR A 505 14.45 -34.28 -3.05
C THR A 505 13.27 -35.25 -3.10
N LEU A 506 12.93 -35.74 -4.29
CA LEU A 506 12.00 -36.83 -4.54
C LEU A 506 12.40 -38.09 -3.77
N THR A 507 13.70 -38.32 -3.54
CA THR A 507 14.20 -39.44 -2.72
C THR A 507 13.99 -39.25 -1.22
N GLY A 508 13.51 -38.08 -0.79
CA GLY A 508 13.22 -37.75 0.62
C GLY A 508 14.44 -37.30 1.41
N ARG A 509 15.60 -37.14 0.76
CA ARG A 509 16.76 -36.50 1.39
C ARG A 509 16.52 -34.99 1.51
N PRO A 510 16.95 -34.34 2.60
CA PRO A 510 16.97 -32.88 2.69
C PRO A 510 17.62 -32.26 1.46
N CYS A 511 16.95 -31.27 0.86
CA CYS A 511 17.41 -30.66 -0.38
C CYS A 511 18.67 -29.81 -0.13
N ARG A 512 19.61 -29.88 -1.05
CA ARG A 512 20.78 -29.00 -1.15
C ARG A 512 20.68 -28.13 -2.39
N ASN A 513 21.64 -27.22 -2.54
CA ASN A 513 21.66 -26.26 -3.63
C ASN A 513 21.90 -26.89 -5.01
N ASP A 514 22.52 -28.06 -5.07
CA ASP A 514 22.86 -28.81 -6.29
C ASP A 514 21.82 -29.86 -6.70
N ASP A 515 20.92 -30.25 -5.80
CA ASP A 515 19.81 -31.15 -6.15
C ASP A 515 18.86 -30.42 -7.11
N LEU A 516 18.34 -31.04 -8.17
CA LEU A 516 17.45 -30.37 -9.14
C LEU A 516 15.97 -30.46 -8.79
N ASP A 517 15.56 -31.51 -8.08
CA ASP A 517 14.18 -31.81 -7.70
C ASP A 517 13.86 -31.30 -6.29
N LYS A 518 12.83 -30.47 -6.18
CA LYS A 518 12.45 -29.75 -4.94
C LYS A 518 11.01 -30.04 -4.61
N ILE A 519 10.81 -30.76 -3.52
CA ILE A 519 9.49 -31.03 -2.94
C ILE A 519 9.41 -30.27 -1.62
N ALA A 520 8.61 -29.21 -1.58
CA ALA A 520 8.36 -28.45 -0.37
C ALA A 520 6.93 -28.69 0.13
N SER A 521 6.72 -28.71 1.44
CA SER A 521 5.38 -28.81 2.04
C SER A 521 5.35 -28.29 3.47
N ASN A 522 4.15 -28.24 4.04
CA ASN A 522 3.93 -27.96 5.45
C ASN A 522 4.48 -29.00 6.44
N GLY A 523 5.13 -30.06 5.95
CA GLY A 523 5.74 -31.12 6.77
C GLY A 523 4.76 -32.21 7.22
N LEU A 524 3.47 -31.88 7.37
CA LEU A 524 2.42 -32.82 7.79
C LEU A 524 2.02 -33.76 6.66
N ILE A 525 1.87 -33.25 5.44
CA ILE A 525 1.49 -34.04 4.25
C ILE A 525 2.70 -34.64 3.50
N HIS A 526 3.91 -34.37 3.97
CA HIS A 526 5.13 -34.52 3.17
C HIS A 526 5.42 -35.97 2.77
N ASP A 527 5.30 -36.91 3.70
CA ASP A 527 5.64 -38.31 3.45
C ASP A 527 4.62 -38.97 2.52
N GLU A 528 3.33 -38.60 2.65
CA GLU A 528 2.25 -39.02 1.76
C GLU A 528 2.48 -38.47 0.34
N LEU A 529 2.84 -37.19 0.23
CA LEU A 529 3.16 -36.54 -1.05
C LEU A 529 4.33 -37.25 -1.74
N LEU A 530 5.44 -37.50 -1.03
CA LEU A 530 6.61 -38.19 -1.60
C LEU A 530 6.28 -39.60 -2.08
N ALA A 531 5.50 -40.37 -1.31
CA ALA A 531 5.09 -41.72 -1.70
C ALA A 531 4.32 -41.71 -3.03
N LEU A 532 3.37 -40.78 -3.17
CA LEU A 532 2.59 -40.60 -4.40
C LEU A 532 3.44 -40.18 -5.59
N LEU A 533 4.31 -39.19 -5.41
CA LEU A 533 5.18 -38.71 -6.49
C LEU A 533 6.10 -39.82 -7.00
N ARG A 534 6.66 -40.64 -6.11
CA ARG A 534 7.49 -41.80 -6.50
C ARG A 534 6.68 -42.84 -7.27
N GLN A 535 5.44 -43.10 -6.86
CA GLN A 535 4.57 -44.03 -7.58
C GLN A 535 4.22 -43.52 -8.99
N ALA A 536 3.99 -42.22 -9.17
CA ALA A 536 3.68 -41.63 -10.48
C ALA A 536 4.87 -41.65 -11.46
N LEU A 537 6.10 -41.65 -10.92
CA LEU A 537 7.33 -41.49 -11.69
C LEU A 537 8.13 -42.79 -11.89
N GLN A 538 7.69 -43.89 -11.28
CA GLN A 538 8.04 -45.25 -11.71
C GLN A 538 7.42 -45.53 -13.09
#